data_AF-L8BAF9-F1
#
_entry.id   AF-L8BAF9-F1
#
_cell.length_a   1.000
_cell.length_b   1.000
_cell.length_c   1.000
_cell.angle_alpha   90.00
_cell.angle_beta   90.00
_cell.angle_gamma   90.00
#
_symmetry.space_group_name_H-M   'P 1'
#
loop_
_entity.id
_entity.type
_entity.pdbx_description
1 polymer ?
#
loop_
_entity_poly.entity_id
_entity_poly.type
_entity_poly.pdbx_seq_one_letter_code
_entity_poly.pdbx_strand_id
1 'polypeptide(L)'
;MRVLFPHLPKCAGTSIRTALETDPRFRADYHHHPTWQCEADRQAGREAQARSIARLREEPSWIVFGHFAPRAYYGLEFDYQILVLREPLARVVSHYYYVRDVLPDNEVTVRRHPEVRAVKDGRMPIEEFVELEHVRHFYGRCYLADLRVDERLVVLPAEQLDATMAAVGSLLGLPPAPVAWMNRGPRGAKHEALRARLHEDIALYESLMSHPNPALARSG
;
A
#
# COMPACT_ATOMS: atom_id res chain seq x y z
N MET A 1 -19.54 7.17 -7.57
CA MET A 1 -18.39 6.27 -7.45
C MET A 1 -17.62 6.58 -6.18
N ARG A 2 -17.48 5.60 -5.30
CA ARG A 2 -16.87 5.67 -3.97
C ARG A 2 -15.87 4.53 -3.86
N VAL A 3 -14.59 4.86 -3.70
CA VAL A 3 -13.50 3.87 -3.77
C VAL A 3 -12.58 3.96 -2.57
N LEU A 4 -12.34 2.82 -1.94
CA LEU A 4 -11.27 2.65 -0.97
C LEU A 4 -10.04 2.10 -1.69
N PHE A 5 -8.93 2.82 -1.62
CA PHE A 5 -7.68 2.42 -2.25
C PHE A 5 -6.54 2.49 -1.21
N PRO A 6 -6.51 1.55 -0.25
CA PRO A 6 -5.40 1.49 0.70
C PRO A 6 -4.11 1.28 -0.08
N HIS A 7 -3.17 2.19 0.10
CA HIS A 7 -1.86 2.16 -0.52
C HIS A 7 -0.92 1.40 0.40
N LEU A 8 -0.38 0.29 -0.11
CA LEU A 8 0.63 -0.48 0.58
C LEU A 8 2.03 0.01 0.15
N PRO A 9 2.91 0.38 1.10
CA PRO A 9 4.27 0.80 0.78
C PRO A 9 4.97 -0.12 -0.22
N LYS A 10 5.64 0.50 -1.20
CA LYS A 10 6.45 -0.16 -2.24
C LYS A 10 5.65 -1.01 -3.25
N CYS A 11 4.35 -0.80 -3.35
CA CYS A 11 3.46 -1.43 -4.33
C CYS A 11 2.96 -0.39 -5.37
N ALA A 12 3.88 0.32 -6.02
CA ALA A 12 3.62 1.35 -7.05
C ALA A 12 2.77 2.57 -6.64
N GLY A 13 2.53 2.79 -5.34
CA GLY A 13 1.61 3.85 -4.93
C GLY A 13 2.03 5.28 -5.22
N THR A 14 3.32 5.59 -5.42
CA THR A 14 3.72 6.93 -5.88
C THR A 14 3.18 7.21 -7.28
N SER A 15 3.33 6.26 -8.22
CA SER A 15 2.83 6.40 -9.58
C SER A 15 1.29 6.50 -9.61
N ILE A 16 0.61 5.67 -8.81
CA ILE A 16 -0.85 5.72 -8.69
C ILE A 16 -1.30 7.05 -8.10
N ARG A 17 -0.68 7.50 -7.01
CA ARG A 17 -1.00 8.78 -6.38
C ARG A 17 -0.89 9.94 -7.35
N THR A 18 0.21 10.04 -8.09
CA THR A 18 0.42 11.11 -9.07
C THR A 18 -0.69 11.14 -10.13
N ALA A 19 -1.22 9.98 -10.54
CA ALA A 19 -2.35 9.92 -11.46
C ALA A 19 -3.68 10.33 -10.82
N LEU A 20 -3.84 10.13 -9.51
CA LEU A 20 -5.07 10.44 -8.78
C LEU A 20 -5.13 11.88 -8.24
N GLU A 21 -3.98 12.52 -7.97
CA GLU A 21 -3.91 13.80 -7.26
C GLU A 21 -4.65 14.96 -7.94
N THR A 22 -4.86 14.89 -9.26
CA THR A 22 -5.59 15.89 -10.02
C THR A 22 -7.10 15.62 -10.07
N ASP A 23 -7.57 14.46 -9.62
CA ASP A 23 -8.99 14.11 -9.61
C ASP A 23 -9.71 14.79 -8.42
N PRO A 24 -10.82 15.51 -8.65
CA PRO A 24 -11.54 16.20 -7.58
C PRO A 24 -12.15 15.28 -6.52
N ARG A 25 -12.28 13.98 -6.81
CA ARG A 25 -12.74 12.93 -5.89
C ARG A 25 -11.61 12.42 -4.99
N PHE A 26 -10.35 12.69 -5.30
CA PHE A 26 -9.19 12.20 -4.54
C PHE A 26 -9.14 12.77 -3.12
N ARG A 27 -8.94 11.90 -2.13
CA ARG A 27 -8.77 12.23 -0.72
C ARG A 27 -7.57 11.43 -0.20
N ALA A 28 -6.54 12.14 0.23
CA ALA A 28 -5.36 11.52 0.82
C ALA A 28 -5.63 11.16 2.29
N ASP A 29 -5.37 9.91 2.68
CA ASP A 29 -5.34 9.49 4.09
C ASP A 29 -3.99 8.85 4.44
N TYR A 30 -3.07 9.69 4.92
CA TYR A 30 -1.77 9.27 5.45
C TYR A 30 -1.67 9.51 6.97
N HIS A 31 -2.80 9.81 7.61
CA HIS A 31 -2.83 10.23 9.00
C HIS A 31 -2.90 9.05 9.97
N HIS A 32 -3.12 7.82 9.51
CA HIS A 32 -3.22 6.64 10.38
C HIS A 32 -2.42 5.46 9.81
N HIS A 33 -1.09 5.58 9.83
CA HIS A 33 -0.22 4.52 9.33
C HIS A 33 -0.32 3.27 10.23
N PRO A 34 -0.65 2.08 9.68
CA PRO A 34 -0.89 0.88 10.50
C PRO A 34 0.32 0.41 11.32
N THR A 35 1.53 0.82 10.94
CA THR A 35 2.76 0.45 11.66
C THR A 35 3.22 1.46 12.71
N TRP A 36 2.43 2.52 12.99
CA TRP A 36 2.79 3.46 14.04
C TRP A 36 2.81 2.81 15.41
N GLN A 37 3.88 3.07 16.16
CA GLN A 37 4.13 2.43 17.45
C GLN A 37 3.75 3.32 18.64
N CYS A 38 3.71 4.65 18.49
CA CYS A 38 3.40 5.55 19.60
C CYS A 38 1.91 5.88 19.71
N GLU A 39 1.38 5.92 20.94
CA GLU A 39 -0.06 6.09 21.18
C GLU A 39 -0.56 7.50 20.83
N ALA A 40 0.27 8.53 21.03
CA ALA A 40 -0.08 9.90 20.69
C ALA A 40 -0.32 10.08 19.17
N ASP A 41 0.58 9.54 18.33
CA ASP A 41 0.39 9.55 16.88
C ASP A 41 -0.85 8.74 16.48
N ARG A 42 -1.10 7.57 17.12
CA ARG A 42 -2.30 6.77 16.87
C ARG A 42 -3.59 7.53 17.20
N GLN A 43 -3.63 8.21 18.34
CA GLN A 43 -4.81 9.00 18.75
C GLN A 43 -5.08 10.15 17.78
N ALA A 44 -4.05 10.95 17.46
CA ALA A 44 -4.17 12.04 16.49
C ALA A 44 -4.63 11.52 15.11
N GLY A 45 -4.11 10.35 14.70
CA GLY A 45 -4.52 9.69 13.47
C GLY A 45 -5.98 9.24 13.47
N ARG A 46 -6.46 8.65 14.57
CA ARG A 46 -7.87 8.24 14.72
C ARG A 46 -8.81 9.44 14.65
N GLU A 47 -8.47 10.55 15.27
CA GLU A 47 -9.27 11.78 15.22
C GLU A 47 -9.31 12.38 13.82
N ALA A 48 -8.16 12.44 13.13
CA ALA A 48 -8.10 12.91 11.75
C ALA A 48 -8.94 12.02 10.83
N GLN A 49 -8.84 10.70 10.98
CA GLN A 49 -9.61 9.73 10.22
C GLN A 49 -11.12 9.84 10.50
N ALA A 50 -11.53 10.02 11.75
CA ALA A 50 -12.94 10.22 12.10
C ALA A 50 -13.54 11.47 11.42
N ARG A 51 -12.78 12.57 11.36
CA ARG A 51 -13.18 13.78 10.63
C ARG A 51 -13.29 13.53 9.12
N SER A 52 -12.33 12.79 8.54
CA SER A 52 -12.38 12.41 7.12
C SER A 52 -13.63 11.57 6.82
N ILE A 53 -13.92 10.54 7.63
CA ILE A 53 -15.10 9.68 7.48
C ILE A 53 -16.40 10.49 7.57
N ALA A 54 -16.51 11.41 8.53
CA ALA A 54 -17.69 12.26 8.68
C ALA A 54 -17.96 13.07 7.40
N ARG A 55 -16.92 13.70 6.84
CA ARG A 55 -17.00 14.44 5.57
C ARG A 55 -17.38 13.55 4.38
N LEU A 56 -16.78 12.37 4.27
CA LEU A 56 -17.03 11.45 3.15
C LEU A 56 -18.48 10.96 3.07
N ARG A 57 -19.22 10.92 4.19
CA ARG A 57 -20.65 10.57 4.20
C ARG A 57 -21.52 11.55 3.43
N GLU A 58 -21.13 12.82 3.42
CA GLU A 58 -21.87 13.90 2.76
C GLU A 58 -21.49 14.01 1.28
N GLU A 59 -20.38 13.40 0.86
CA GLU A 59 -19.88 13.48 -0.51
C GLU A 59 -20.52 12.42 -1.43
N PRO A 60 -21.00 12.80 -2.62
CA PRO A 60 -21.62 11.86 -3.56
C PRO A 60 -20.61 10.88 -4.19
N SER A 61 -19.34 11.24 -4.22
CA SER A 61 -18.26 10.44 -4.81
C SER A 61 -16.90 10.79 -4.21
N TRP A 62 -16.04 9.80 -4.05
CA TRP A 62 -14.71 9.97 -3.47
C TRP A 62 -13.78 8.80 -3.82
N ILE A 63 -12.48 9.04 -3.74
CA ILE A 63 -11.41 8.04 -3.85
C ILE A 63 -10.48 8.28 -2.66
N VAL A 64 -10.56 7.42 -1.65
CA VAL A 64 -9.68 7.52 -0.48
C VAL A 64 -8.42 6.71 -0.76
N PHE A 65 -7.27 7.37 -0.75
CA PHE A 65 -5.97 6.77 -1.05
C PHE A 65 -4.94 7.13 0.01
N GLY A 66 -4.20 6.13 0.51
CA GLY A 66 -3.09 6.36 1.43
C GLY A 66 -2.85 5.20 2.38
N HIS A 67 -2.05 5.42 3.42
CA HIS A 67 -1.65 4.38 4.38
C HIS A 67 -2.67 4.29 5.51
N PHE A 68 -3.78 3.59 5.27
CA PHE A 68 -4.84 3.38 6.25
C PHE A 68 -5.28 1.91 6.31
N ALA A 69 -5.84 1.50 7.46
CA ALA A 69 -6.50 0.22 7.61
C ALA A 69 -7.93 0.29 7.02
N PRO A 70 -8.28 -0.55 6.02
CA PRO A 70 -9.58 -0.46 5.34
C PRO A 70 -10.79 -0.56 6.27
N ARG A 71 -10.69 -1.32 7.36
CA ARG A 71 -11.78 -1.54 8.33
C ARG A 71 -12.37 -0.25 8.88
N ALA A 72 -11.56 0.81 9.00
CA ALA A 72 -12.00 2.09 9.52
C ALA A 72 -13.11 2.71 8.65
N TYR A 73 -13.14 2.35 7.36
CA TYR A 73 -14.06 2.89 6.38
C TYR A 73 -15.24 1.97 6.05
N TYR A 74 -15.33 0.76 6.62
CA TYR A 74 -16.41 -0.19 6.31
C TYR A 74 -17.81 0.25 6.79
N GLY A 75 -17.89 1.30 7.61
CA GLY A 75 -19.16 1.97 7.92
C GLY A 75 -19.62 2.96 6.84
N LEU A 76 -18.89 3.08 5.73
CA LEU A 76 -19.29 3.82 4.53
C LEU A 76 -19.70 2.83 3.44
N GLU A 77 -20.66 3.25 2.61
CA GLU A 77 -20.97 2.56 1.36
C GLU A 77 -19.92 2.90 0.30
N PHE A 78 -19.35 1.87 -0.32
CA PHE A 78 -18.36 2.01 -1.40
C PHE A 78 -18.60 0.98 -2.50
N ASP A 79 -18.24 1.35 -3.72
CA ASP A 79 -18.41 0.53 -4.93
C ASP A 79 -17.24 -0.44 -5.08
N TYR A 80 -16.02 0.02 -4.81
CA TYR A 80 -14.80 -0.76 -4.98
C TYR A 80 -13.83 -0.59 -3.82
N GLN A 81 -13.13 -1.67 -3.53
CA GLN A 81 -11.90 -1.65 -2.74
C GLN A 81 -10.76 -2.14 -3.63
N ILE A 82 -9.81 -1.27 -3.96
CA ILE A 82 -8.71 -1.59 -4.87
C ILE A 82 -7.44 -1.82 -4.06
N LEU A 83 -6.81 -2.98 -4.25
CA LEU A 83 -5.49 -3.31 -3.75
C LEU A 83 -4.52 -3.44 -4.91
N VAL A 84 -3.37 -2.80 -4.78
CA VAL A 84 -2.21 -3.10 -5.63
C VAL A 84 -1.18 -3.80 -4.76
N LEU A 85 -0.91 -5.05 -5.08
CA LEU A 85 0.02 -5.90 -4.34
C LEU A 85 1.30 -6.10 -5.13
N ARG A 86 2.39 -6.32 -4.41
CA ARG A 86 3.67 -6.72 -4.98
C ARG A 86 4.11 -8.03 -4.36
N GLU A 87 4.77 -8.88 -5.12
CA GLU A 87 5.35 -10.10 -4.60
C GLU A 87 6.19 -9.79 -3.34
N PRO A 88 5.97 -10.50 -2.20
CA PRO A 88 6.51 -10.10 -0.91
C PRO A 88 8.02 -9.92 -0.86
N LEU A 89 8.79 -10.82 -1.49
CA LEU A 89 10.25 -10.71 -1.52
C LEU A 89 10.68 -9.46 -2.31
N ALA A 90 10.11 -9.24 -3.50
CA ALA A 90 10.36 -8.06 -4.32
C ALA A 90 10.00 -6.76 -3.57
N ARG A 91 8.93 -6.77 -2.78
CA ARG A 91 8.53 -5.65 -1.92
C ARG A 91 9.54 -5.38 -0.81
N VAL A 92 9.95 -6.41 -0.05
CA VAL A 92 10.94 -6.28 1.04
C VAL A 92 12.26 -5.74 0.51
N VAL A 93 12.76 -6.31 -0.59
CA VAL A 93 13.98 -5.87 -1.25
C VAL A 93 13.86 -4.40 -1.67
N SER A 94 12.73 -4.02 -2.29
CA SER A 94 12.48 -2.63 -2.66
C SER A 94 12.38 -1.71 -1.45
N HIS A 95 11.87 -2.18 -0.31
CA HIS A 95 11.75 -1.40 0.91
C HIS A 95 13.13 -1.17 1.54
N TYR A 96 13.93 -2.23 1.68
CA TYR A 96 15.29 -2.16 2.22
C TYR A 96 16.16 -1.15 1.47
N TYR A 97 16.23 -1.27 0.14
CA TYR A 97 17.03 -0.33 -0.67
C TYR A 97 16.45 1.07 -0.74
N TYR A 98 15.13 1.22 -0.61
CA TYR A 98 14.54 2.54 -0.46
C TYR A 98 14.99 3.20 0.84
N VAL A 99 14.94 2.48 1.97
CA VAL A 99 15.40 2.98 3.27
C VAL A 99 16.89 3.32 3.22
N ARG A 100 17.71 2.44 2.64
CA ARG A 100 19.16 2.62 2.54
C ARG A 100 19.54 3.80 1.66
N ASP A 101 19.01 3.87 0.44
CA ASP A 101 19.57 4.71 -0.63
C ASP A 101 18.74 5.95 -0.96
N VAL A 102 17.44 5.96 -0.66
CA VAL A 102 16.49 6.96 -1.21
C VAL A 102 15.82 7.79 -0.12
N LEU A 103 15.41 7.17 0.98
CA LEU A 103 14.69 7.84 2.07
C LEU A 103 15.57 8.97 2.65
N PRO A 104 15.11 10.23 2.73
CA PRO A 104 15.94 11.32 3.24
C PRO A 104 16.34 11.12 4.70
N ASP A 105 17.56 11.55 5.04
CA ASP A 105 18.01 11.65 6.42
C ASP A 105 17.37 12.88 7.06
N ASN A 106 16.18 12.70 7.62
CA ASN A 106 15.59 13.69 8.51
C ASN A 106 15.45 13.15 9.93
N GLU A 107 15.65 14.06 10.89
CA GLU A 107 15.72 13.73 12.30
C GLU A 107 14.42 13.10 12.81
N VAL A 108 13.27 13.50 12.27
CA VAL A 108 11.95 12.97 12.66
C VAL A 108 11.81 11.50 12.28
N THR A 109 12.16 11.12 11.05
CA THR A 109 12.06 9.74 10.56
C THR A 109 13.03 8.84 11.31
N VAL A 110 14.26 9.30 11.51
CA VAL A 110 15.32 8.58 12.25
C VAL A 110 14.97 8.40 13.72
N ARG A 111 14.44 9.43 14.40
CA ARG A 111 14.03 9.34 15.81
C ARG A 111 12.86 8.39 16.02
N ARG A 112 11.93 8.31 15.06
CA ARG A 112 10.74 7.46 15.14
C ARG A 112 11.02 6.00 14.79
N HIS A 113 12.09 5.73 14.04
CA HIS A 113 12.41 4.41 13.50
C HIS A 113 13.92 4.11 13.63
N PRO A 114 14.40 3.66 14.80
CA PRO A 114 15.81 3.31 15.00
C PRO A 114 16.36 2.29 13.98
N GLU A 115 15.50 1.39 13.49
CA GLU A 115 15.79 0.43 12.43
C GLU A 115 16.17 1.11 11.11
N VAL A 116 15.53 2.24 10.76
CA VAL A 116 15.85 3.03 9.56
C VAL A 116 17.29 3.52 9.65
N ARG A 117 17.70 4.00 10.84
CA ARG A 117 19.07 4.46 11.07
C ARG A 117 20.07 3.32 10.95
N ALA A 118 19.75 2.14 11.50
CA ALA A 118 20.61 0.98 11.42
C ALA A 118 20.85 0.51 9.97
N VAL A 119 19.80 0.51 9.13
CA VAL A 119 19.93 0.20 7.69
C VAL A 119 20.80 1.23 6.97
N LYS A 120 20.56 2.52 7.23
CA LYS A 120 21.31 3.62 6.60
C LYS A 120 22.79 3.66 6.98
N ASP A 121 23.10 3.37 8.24
CA ASP A 121 24.48 3.26 8.72
C ASP A 121 25.17 1.95 8.27
N GLY A 122 24.48 1.08 7.52
CA GLY A 122 25.00 -0.22 7.09
C GLY A 122 25.12 -1.25 8.23
N ARG A 123 24.53 -0.98 9.40
CA ARG A 123 24.58 -1.83 10.59
C ARG A 123 23.50 -2.92 10.62
N MET A 124 22.48 -2.81 9.76
CA MET A 124 21.43 -3.81 9.60
C MET A 124 21.42 -4.31 8.16
N PRO A 125 21.91 -5.53 7.88
CA PRO A 125 21.81 -6.13 6.57
C PRO A 125 20.36 -6.55 6.26
N ILE A 126 20.07 -6.89 5.00
CA ILE A 126 18.70 -7.22 4.57
C ILE A 126 18.16 -8.48 5.26
N GLU A 127 19.05 -9.42 5.59
CA GLU A 127 18.76 -10.63 6.34
C GLU A 127 18.24 -10.32 7.75
N GLU A 128 18.68 -9.23 8.39
CA GLU A 128 18.13 -8.83 9.68
C GLU A 128 16.88 -7.96 9.50
N PHE A 129 16.88 -7.09 8.49
CA PHE A 129 15.74 -6.23 8.18
C PHE A 129 14.45 -7.01 7.90
N VAL A 130 14.54 -8.15 7.20
CA VAL A 130 13.38 -9.00 6.89
C VAL A 130 12.77 -9.66 8.13
N GLU A 131 13.51 -9.78 9.24
CA GLU A 131 13.02 -10.35 10.49
C GLU A 131 12.23 -9.35 11.35
N LEU A 132 12.27 -8.06 11.01
CA LEU A 132 11.45 -7.06 11.69
C LEU A 132 9.98 -7.42 11.52
N GLU A 133 9.21 -7.43 12.61
CA GLU A 133 7.82 -7.90 12.63
C GLU A 133 6.95 -7.23 11.55
N HIS A 134 7.06 -5.90 11.41
CA HIS A 134 6.31 -5.11 10.44
C HIS A 134 6.80 -5.27 8.99
N VAL A 135 7.95 -5.91 8.78
CA VAL A 135 8.48 -6.28 7.46
C VAL A 135 8.06 -7.70 7.10
N ARG A 136 8.17 -8.63 8.05
CA ARG A 136 7.86 -10.05 7.89
C ARG A 136 6.37 -10.35 7.73
N HIS A 137 5.52 -9.66 8.49
CA HIS A 137 4.06 -9.86 8.50
C HIS A 137 3.34 -8.63 7.93
N PHE A 138 3.93 -8.03 6.90
CA PHE A 138 3.52 -6.75 6.36
C PHE A 138 2.09 -6.79 5.83
N TYR A 139 1.74 -7.81 5.03
CA TYR A 139 0.37 -7.94 4.54
C TYR A 139 -0.55 -8.40 5.65
N GLY A 140 -0.28 -9.55 6.26
CA GLY A 140 -1.24 -10.23 7.14
C GLY A 140 -1.52 -9.52 8.46
N ARG A 141 -0.52 -8.87 9.08
CA ARG A 141 -0.68 -8.28 10.43
C ARG A 141 -0.69 -6.76 10.43
N CYS A 142 -0.07 -6.12 9.45
CA CYS A 142 -0.01 -4.65 9.42
C CYS A 142 -1.11 -4.03 8.56
N TYR A 143 -1.20 -4.39 7.27
CA TYR A 143 -2.04 -3.64 6.33
C TYR A 143 -3.40 -4.28 6.03
N LEU A 144 -3.46 -5.62 6.00
CA LEU A 144 -4.62 -6.36 5.48
C LEU A 144 -5.27 -7.28 6.53
N ALA A 145 -4.90 -7.14 7.82
CA ALA A 145 -5.43 -7.97 8.91
C ALA A 145 -6.97 -8.00 8.95
N ASP A 146 -7.60 -6.87 8.61
CA ASP A 146 -9.06 -6.70 8.61
C ASP A 146 -9.61 -6.46 7.19
N LEU A 147 -8.96 -7.03 6.18
CA LEU A 147 -9.41 -6.92 4.79
C LEU A 147 -10.74 -7.68 4.60
N ARG A 148 -11.75 -6.99 4.04
CA ARG A 148 -12.99 -7.60 3.58
C ARG A 148 -12.76 -8.14 2.17
N VAL A 149 -12.90 -9.45 2.01
CA VAL A 149 -12.78 -10.14 0.73
C VAL A 149 -14.19 -10.46 0.23
N ASP A 150 -14.70 -9.66 -0.70
CA ASP A 150 -16.01 -9.82 -1.33
C ASP A 150 -15.97 -9.38 -2.82
N GLU A 151 -17.10 -9.33 -3.52
CA GLU A 151 -17.12 -8.97 -4.95
C GLU A 151 -16.68 -7.53 -5.28
N ARG A 152 -16.54 -6.66 -4.28
CA ARG A 152 -16.06 -5.28 -4.45
C ARG A 152 -14.54 -5.18 -4.40
N LEU A 153 -13.87 -6.21 -3.89
CA LEU A 153 -12.42 -6.28 -3.84
C LEU A 153 -11.86 -6.47 -5.26
N VAL A 154 -10.94 -5.59 -5.64
CA VAL A 154 -10.14 -5.70 -6.85
C VAL A 154 -8.68 -5.79 -6.46
N VAL A 155 -8.00 -6.85 -6.90
CA VAL A 155 -6.57 -7.07 -6.61
C VAL A 155 -5.78 -7.01 -7.92
N LEU A 156 -4.77 -6.12 -7.95
CA LEU A 156 -3.94 -5.84 -9.12
C LEU A 156 -2.44 -6.03 -8.82
N PRO A 157 -1.63 -6.54 -9.76
CA PRO A 157 -0.20 -6.75 -9.56
C PRO A 157 0.64 -5.49 -9.84
N ALA A 158 1.54 -5.14 -8.92
CA ALA A 158 2.49 -4.05 -9.12
C ALA A 158 3.56 -4.38 -10.18
N GLU A 159 3.80 -5.67 -10.44
CA GLU A 159 4.76 -6.17 -11.44
C GLU A 159 4.36 -5.82 -12.87
N GLN A 160 3.06 -5.63 -13.12
CA GLN A 160 2.50 -5.27 -14.43
C GLN A 160 1.99 -3.83 -14.40
N LEU A 161 2.86 -2.88 -14.07
CA LEU A 161 2.46 -1.50 -13.78
C LEU A 161 1.58 -0.87 -14.88
N ASP A 162 1.93 -1.03 -16.15
CA ASP A 162 1.14 -0.46 -17.26
C ASP A 162 -0.28 -1.03 -17.29
N ALA A 163 -0.44 -2.35 -17.16
CA ALA A 163 -1.74 -3.01 -17.12
C ALA A 163 -2.53 -2.61 -15.85
N THR A 164 -1.85 -2.52 -14.72
CA THR A 164 -2.45 -2.06 -13.45
C THR A 164 -2.92 -0.62 -13.54
N MET A 165 -2.14 0.29 -14.12
CA MET A 165 -2.55 1.68 -14.33
C MET A 165 -3.71 1.79 -15.32
N ALA A 166 -3.73 0.99 -16.38
CA ALA A 166 -4.85 0.94 -17.32
C ALA A 166 -6.14 0.43 -16.64
N ALA A 167 -6.04 -0.63 -15.82
CA ALA A 167 -7.16 -1.17 -15.06
C ALA A 167 -7.70 -0.16 -14.03
N VAL A 168 -6.81 0.48 -13.27
CA VAL A 168 -7.18 1.57 -12.33
C VAL A 168 -7.86 2.71 -13.09
N GLY A 169 -7.30 3.13 -14.23
CA GLY A 169 -7.88 4.19 -15.04
C GLY A 169 -9.28 3.85 -15.54
N SER A 170 -9.46 2.64 -16.08
CA SER A 170 -10.76 2.14 -16.53
C SER A 170 -11.79 2.09 -15.40
N LEU A 171 -11.45 1.48 -14.26
CA LEU A 171 -12.33 1.37 -13.10
C LEU A 171 -12.76 2.73 -12.54
N LEU A 172 -11.85 3.71 -12.58
CA LEU A 172 -12.09 5.03 -12.01
C LEU A 172 -12.61 6.05 -13.03
N GLY A 173 -12.72 5.67 -14.30
CA GLY A 173 -13.05 6.59 -15.40
C GLY A 173 -12.03 7.72 -15.57
N LEU A 174 -10.75 7.43 -15.33
CA LEU A 174 -9.65 8.38 -15.49
C LEU A 174 -9.09 8.31 -16.92
N PRO A 175 -8.61 9.44 -17.48
CA PRO A 175 -7.88 9.41 -18.73
C PRO A 175 -6.61 8.57 -18.59
N PRO A 176 -6.12 7.96 -19.68
CA PRO A 176 -4.82 7.28 -19.68
C PRO A 176 -3.73 8.25 -19.22
N ALA A 177 -3.10 7.97 -18.08
CA ALA A 177 -1.95 8.72 -17.62
C ALA A 177 -0.67 8.13 -18.21
N PRO A 178 0.30 8.96 -18.67
CA PRO A 178 1.61 8.45 -19.02
C PRO A 178 2.24 7.81 -17.79
N VAL A 179 2.67 6.54 -17.92
CA VAL A 179 3.27 5.83 -16.81
C VAL A 179 4.66 6.42 -16.56
N ALA A 180 4.77 7.23 -15.51
CA ALA A 180 6.07 7.61 -14.96
C ALA A 180 6.66 6.37 -14.26
N TRP A 181 7.46 5.62 -15.00
CA TRP A 181 8.19 4.45 -14.51
C TRP A 181 9.23 4.88 -13.49
N MET A 182 8.84 4.96 -12.22
CA MET A 182 9.74 5.23 -11.11
C MET A 182 10.14 3.94 -10.41
N ASN A 183 11.45 3.65 -10.39
CA ASN A 183 12.10 2.56 -9.66
C ASN A 183 11.90 1.14 -10.22
N ARG A 184 12.76 0.71 -11.18
CA ARG A 184 12.99 -0.72 -11.40
C ARG A 184 13.73 -1.28 -10.19
N GLY A 185 13.04 -2.07 -9.37
CA GLY A 185 13.69 -2.77 -8.26
C GLY A 185 14.84 -3.67 -8.75
N PRO A 186 15.82 -3.98 -7.90
CA PRO A 186 16.89 -4.90 -8.27
C PRO A 186 16.33 -6.29 -8.61
N ARG A 187 16.93 -6.94 -9.62
CA ARG A 187 16.49 -8.27 -10.10
C ARG A 187 16.68 -9.33 -8.99
N GLY A 188 15.63 -10.10 -8.71
CA GLY A 188 15.45 -10.87 -7.47
C GLY A 188 16.39 -12.04 -7.18
N ALA A 189 17.21 -12.49 -8.13
CA ALA A 189 18.00 -13.72 -7.98
C ALA A 189 18.96 -13.72 -6.77
N LYS A 190 19.38 -12.55 -6.27
CA LYS A 190 20.32 -12.45 -5.14
C LYS A 190 19.69 -12.73 -3.77
N HIS A 191 18.37 -12.63 -3.64
CA HIS A 191 17.69 -12.60 -2.33
C HIS A 191 16.72 -13.78 -2.13
N GLU A 192 16.77 -14.77 -3.01
CA GLU A 192 15.80 -15.88 -3.03
C GLU A 192 15.77 -16.68 -1.72
N ALA A 193 16.91 -16.79 -1.04
CA ALA A 193 16.99 -17.45 0.27
C ALA A 193 16.12 -16.79 1.35
N LEU A 194 15.76 -15.51 1.20
CA LEU A 194 14.89 -14.81 2.13
C LEU A 194 13.41 -15.21 1.98
N ARG A 195 13.03 -15.85 0.87
CA ARG A 195 11.63 -16.23 0.58
C ARG A 195 11.01 -17.05 1.71
N ALA A 196 11.78 -18.00 2.28
CA ALA A 196 11.31 -18.86 3.37
C ALA A 196 10.85 -18.09 4.62
N ARG A 197 11.43 -16.90 4.85
CA ARG A 197 11.10 -16.03 5.99
C ARG A 197 9.76 -15.31 5.81
N LEU A 198 9.27 -15.22 4.57
CA LEU A 198 8.06 -14.50 4.16
C LEU A 198 6.89 -15.41 3.79
N HIS A 199 6.93 -16.70 4.16
CA HIS A 199 5.95 -17.69 3.71
C HIS A 199 4.49 -17.32 4.01
N GLU A 200 4.20 -16.70 5.16
CA GLU A 200 2.84 -16.23 5.50
C GLU A 200 2.35 -15.14 4.54
N ASP A 201 3.18 -14.11 4.31
CA ASP A 201 2.84 -13.00 3.40
C ASP A 201 2.77 -13.47 1.93
N ILE A 202 3.56 -14.49 1.55
CA ILE A 202 3.50 -15.12 0.22
C ILE A 202 2.19 -15.88 0.05
N ALA A 203 1.81 -16.72 1.01
CA ALA A 203 0.55 -17.45 0.93
C ALA A 203 -0.65 -16.50 0.84
N LEU A 204 -0.65 -15.41 1.64
CA LEU A 204 -1.69 -14.39 1.57
C LEU A 204 -1.69 -13.66 0.21
N TYR A 205 -0.52 -13.27 -0.29
CA TYR A 205 -0.38 -12.65 -1.61
C TYR A 205 -0.95 -13.55 -2.72
N GLU A 206 -0.57 -14.82 -2.77
CA GLU A 206 -1.03 -15.78 -3.78
C GLU A 206 -2.54 -15.99 -3.68
N SER A 207 -3.09 -16.12 -2.46
CA SER A 207 -4.52 -16.23 -2.22
C SER A 207 -5.28 -15.00 -2.73
N LEU A 208 -4.79 -13.79 -2.47
CA LEU A 208 -5.43 -12.55 -2.91
C LEU A 208 -5.30 -12.32 -4.41
N MET A 209 -4.15 -12.64 -5.00
CA MET A 209 -3.94 -12.54 -6.45
C MET A 209 -4.80 -13.54 -7.24
N SER A 210 -5.22 -14.63 -6.60
CA SER A 210 -6.16 -15.60 -7.17
C SER A 210 -7.63 -15.20 -7.00
N HIS A 211 -7.90 -14.11 -6.28
CA HIS A 211 -9.26 -13.59 -6.09
C HIS A 211 -9.86 -13.19 -7.45
N PRO A 212 -11.08 -13.64 -7.78
CA PRO A 212 -11.74 -13.21 -9.01
C PRO A 212 -12.00 -11.71 -8.96
N ASN A 213 -11.69 -11.01 -10.07
CA ASN A 213 -11.92 -9.57 -10.21
C ASN A 213 -13.16 -9.31 -11.10
N PRO A 214 -14.41 -9.54 -10.63
CA PRO A 214 -15.61 -9.40 -11.46
C PRO A 214 -15.82 -7.95 -11.93
N ALA A 215 -15.28 -6.96 -11.21
CA ALA A 215 -15.30 -5.57 -11.64
C ALA A 215 -14.56 -5.34 -12.97
N LEU A 216 -13.41 -6.00 -13.16
CA LEU A 216 -12.63 -5.88 -14.40
C LEU A 216 -13.29 -6.59 -15.59
N ALA A 217 -14.04 -7.66 -15.34
CA ALA A 217 -14.78 -8.38 -16.38
C ALA A 217 -15.97 -7.58 -16.93
N ARG A 218 -16.47 -6.58 -16.17
CA ARG A 218 -17.62 -5.74 -16.55
C ARG A 218 -17.22 -4.45 -17.28
N SER A 219 -15.93 -4.11 -17.27
CA SER A 219 -15.40 -2.86 -17.81
C SER A 219 -14.79 -2.97 -19.22
N GLY A 220 -14.81 -4.16 -19.83
CA GLY A 220 -14.38 -4.40 -21.21
C GLY A 220 -15.58 -4.60 -22.14
#